data_AF-A0A653LES2-F1
#
_entry.id   AF-A0A653LES2-F1
#
_cell.length_a   1.000
_cell.length_b   1.000
_cell.length_c   1.000
_cell.angle_alpha   90.00
_cell.angle_beta   90.00
_cell.angle_gamma   90.00
#
_symmetry.space_group_name_H-M   'P 1'
#
loop_
_entity.id
_entity.type
_entity.pdbx_description
1 polymer ?
#
loop_
_entity_poly.entity_id
_entity_poly.type
_entity_poly.pdbx_seq_one_letter_code
_entity_poly.pdbx_strand_id
1 'polypeptide(L)'
;MGHQVALSFEDGVTKVVKVGDFETIMDAAYKARINIPSDCRDGACGTCKSFCDSGTFDPGDFIDDALTEDELEKGYLLTCQAVPESDMMIQVPATAESAKTSAAAFTSTLSRLDKHSESTISFTLDVQDREELAFLPGQYVNIKVPGTDAERSYSFSTGPDEDHSSFMVRITPQGAMSEYLRDRAAVGDAIEFTGPYGSFFLREPQRPLLLLAGGTGLAPLMSILEKLSANPPAHPVHLIYGVSREADIVGLDWLSAYEERLPQFTWDLIASEEGTSAPHTGYVTQIIEPQHLNDGDVDVYLCGPPPMVNAVATWLETEGVEPANFYFERFAPKEATGGDAETGAPASAEQVESAGDTLSRSEAVSSMTTGRLSFRKEDSYAQLDARMGLELAITELMFGRLTDEQLQQFRRLAEATAACVGDGTVTDPEEYVKTNEAFHEYLFTISENPVLLESYRRLDLSEQMFATFEQGTEIFARVSQDHVDVVQAFEDGGQEDKERAREIVMAHAKDAKGTMATAIDAMEAGSGPAPGSGPAQGHDAGQAPAAAAAPSRAVA
;
A
#
# COMPACT_ATOMS: atom_id res chain seq x y z
N MET A 1 34.00 -16.64 -3.94
CA MET A 1 34.91 -15.69 -3.29
C MET A 1 34.01 -14.51 -2.94
N GLY A 2 33.72 -14.28 -1.65
CA GLY A 2 32.66 -13.33 -1.26
C GLY A 2 32.90 -11.87 -1.67
N HIS A 3 31.82 -11.10 -1.75
CA HIS A 3 31.76 -9.71 -2.22
C HIS A 3 31.71 -8.70 -1.07
N GLN A 4 32.14 -7.47 -1.33
CA GLN A 4 32.02 -6.36 -0.39
C GLN A 4 30.74 -5.57 -0.69
N VAL A 5 29.89 -5.40 0.33
CA VAL A 5 28.66 -4.59 0.23
C VAL A 5 28.75 -3.38 1.14
N ALA A 6 28.68 -2.19 0.57
CA ALA A 6 28.58 -0.93 1.30
C ALA A 6 27.11 -0.61 1.61
N LEU A 7 26.76 -0.60 2.89
CA LEU A 7 25.47 -0.23 3.44
C LEU A 7 25.48 1.27 3.78
N SER A 8 24.85 2.09 2.95
CA SER A 8 24.67 3.53 3.18
C SER A 8 23.37 3.78 3.94
N PHE A 9 23.47 4.44 5.10
CA PHE A 9 22.33 4.79 5.95
C PHE A 9 21.92 6.24 5.74
N GLU A 10 20.69 6.58 6.14
CA GLU A 10 20.09 7.92 5.95
C GLU A 10 20.80 9.02 6.75
N ASP A 11 21.48 8.66 7.85
CA ASP A 11 22.30 9.57 8.65
C ASP A 11 23.68 9.85 8.02
N GLY A 12 23.90 9.42 6.77
CA GLY A 12 25.12 9.62 6.00
C GLY A 12 26.27 8.68 6.41
N VAL A 13 26.03 7.76 7.35
CA VAL A 13 27.02 6.77 7.75
C VAL A 13 27.03 5.62 6.73
N THR A 14 28.21 5.16 6.36
CA THR A 14 28.38 3.95 5.54
C THR A 14 29.11 2.86 6.33
N LYS A 15 28.59 1.64 6.31
CA LYS A 15 29.27 0.45 6.85
C LYS A 15 29.53 -0.53 5.72
N VAL A 16 30.66 -1.22 5.74
CA VAL A 16 30.98 -2.25 4.74
C VAL A 16 30.92 -3.61 5.38
N VAL A 17 30.20 -4.54 4.75
CA VAL A 17 30.11 -5.95 5.15
C VAL A 17 30.63 -6.83 4.05
N LYS A 18 31.28 -7.93 4.44
CA LYS A 18 31.70 -8.96 3.50
C LYS A 18 30.63 -10.04 3.44
N VAL A 19 30.07 -10.24 2.26
CA VAL A 19 29.01 -11.21 2.00
C VAL A 19 29.63 -12.45 1.34
N GLY A 20 29.39 -13.63 1.91
CA GLY A 20 29.85 -14.91 1.40
C GLY A 20 29.16 -15.32 0.10
N ASP A 21 29.67 -16.38 -0.52
CA ASP A 21 29.02 -16.97 -1.70
C ASP A 21 27.69 -17.60 -1.25
N PHE A 22 26.59 -17.30 -1.94
CA PHE A 22 25.22 -17.75 -1.60
C PHE A 22 24.68 -17.22 -0.26
N GLU A 23 25.30 -16.19 0.31
CA GLU A 23 24.83 -15.52 1.52
C GLU A 23 24.03 -14.27 1.15
N THR A 24 22.91 -14.03 1.81
CA THR A 24 22.10 -12.83 1.58
C THR A 24 22.74 -11.61 2.24
N ILE A 25 22.47 -10.42 1.71
CA ILE A 25 22.97 -9.16 2.27
C ILE A 25 22.59 -9.03 3.75
N MET A 26 21.35 -9.40 4.10
CA MET A 26 20.85 -9.36 5.47
C MET A 26 21.62 -10.30 6.40
N ASP A 27 21.86 -11.54 6.01
CA ASP A 27 22.58 -12.49 6.88
C ASP A 27 23.99 -12.00 7.19
N ALA A 28 24.69 -11.46 6.18
CA ALA A 28 26.01 -10.87 6.36
C ALA A 28 25.96 -9.62 7.26
N ALA A 29 24.97 -8.75 7.08
CA ALA A 29 24.77 -7.56 7.91
C ALA A 29 24.53 -7.94 9.38
N TYR A 30 23.64 -8.90 9.65
CA TYR A 30 23.35 -9.38 11.00
C TYR A 30 24.55 -10.10 11.64
N LYS A 31 25.33 -10.89 10.88
CA LYS A 31 26.59 -11.48 11.37
C LYS A 31 27.61 -10.41 11.75
N ALA A 32 27.63 -9.29 11.03
CA ALA A 32 28.43 -8.11 11.36
C ALA A 32 27.84 -7.24 12.49
N ARG A 33 26.72 -7.66 13.11
CA ARG A 33 25.96 -6.92 14.13
C ARG A 33 25.47 -5.56 13.63
N ILE A 34 24.97 -5.55 12.40
CA ILE A 34 24.31 -4.42 11.76
C ILE A 34 22.88 -4.87 11.44
N ASN A 35 21.95 -4.49 12.30
CA ASN A 35 20.55 -4.91 12.25
C ASN A 35 19.78 -4.02 11.27
N ILE A 36 20.00 -4.21 9.97
CA ILE A 36 19.21 -3.53 8.94
C ILE A 36 17.73 -3.97 9.02
N PRO A 37 16.76 -3.17 8.54
CA PRO A 37 15.33 -3.47 8.63
C PRO A 37 14.98 -4.91 8.17
N SER A 38 14.25 -5.64 9.00
CA SER A 38 13.90 -7.05 8.80
C SER A 38 12.63 -7.42 9.57
N ASP A 39 11.83 -8.33 9.03
CA ASP A 39 10.72 -9.00 9.74
C ASP A 39 10.62 -10.47 9.30
N CYS A 40 9.92 -10.78 8.20
CA CYS A 40 9.63 -12.17 7.81
C CYS A 40 10.85 -12.99 7.34
N ARG A 41 11.86 -12.33 6.76
CA ARG A 41 13.04 -12.93 6.10
C ARG A 41 12.75 -13.92 4.96
N ASP A 42 11.55 -13.83 4.37
CA ASP A 42 11.08 -14.79 3.36
C ASP A 42 10.54 -14.09 2.09
N GLY A 43 10.99 -12.85 1.84
CA GLY A 43 10.59 -12.12 0.64
C GLY A 43 9.11 -11.68 0.60
N ALA A 44 8.39 -11.71 1.74
CA ALA A 44 6.94 -11.52 1.79
C ALA A 44 6.46 -10.20 2.42
N CYS A 45 7.24 -9.61 3.33
CA CYS A 45 6.79 -8.42 4.09
C CYS A 45 7.19 -7.08 3.46
N GLY A 46 8.27 -7.01 2.67
CA GLY A 46 8.81 -5.74 2.15
C GLY A 46 9.59 -4.87 3.14
N THR A 47 9.60 -5.17 4.45
CA THR A 47 10.32 -4.37 5.48
C THR A 47 11.81 -4.18 5.19
N CYS A 48 12.43 -5.17 4.53
CA CYS A 48 13.86 -5.17 4.24
C CYS A 48 14.24 -4.56 2.89
N LYS A 49 13.29 -3.89 2.22
CA LYS A 49 13.48 -3.22 0.94
C LYS A 49 14.59 -2.17 1.06
N SER A 50 15.47 -2.14 0.08
CA SER A 50 16.62 -1.22 0.01
C SER A 50 16.90 -0.90 -1.46
N PHE A 51 17.64 0.16 -1.72
CA PHE A 51 17.95 0.59 -3.09
C PHE A 51 19.41 0.30 -3.43
N CYS A 52 19.66 -0.35 -4.57
CA CYS A 52 21.00 -0.60 -5.10
C CYS A 52 21.51 0.61 -5.88
N ASP A 53 22.52 1.27 -5.32
CA ASP A 53 23.18 2.43 -5.94
C ASP A 53 24.16 1.98 -7.04
N SER A 54 24.86 0.87 -6.83
CA SER A 54 25.76 0.27 -7.81
C SER A 54 26.05 -1.21 -7.52
N GLY A 55 26.32 -1.98 -8.57
CA GLY A 55 26.64 -3.41 -8.50
C GLY A 55 25.50 -4.31 -9.02
N THR A 56 25.78 -5.60 -9.11
CA THR A 56 24.84 -6.65 -9.54
C THR A 56 24.58 -7.67 -8.43
N PHE A 57 23.38 -8.24 -8.43
CA PHE A 57 22.90 -9.17 -7.42
C PHE A 57 21.88 -10.13 -8.04
N ASP A 58 21.78 -11.32 -7.46
CA ASP A 58 20.64 -12.23 -7.63
C ASP A 58 19.54 -11.77 -6.66
N PRO A 59 18.32 -11.45 -7.14
CA PRO A 59 17.25 -10.94 -6.29
C PRO A 59 16.63 -11.98 -5.34
N GLY A 60 16.83 -13.28 -5.62
CA GLY A 60 16.18 -14.36 -4.87
C GLY A 60 14.67 -14.46 -5.10
N ASP A 61 13.95 -15.12 -4.18
CA ASP A 61 12.51 -15.35 -4.27
C ASP A 61 11.73 -14.29 -3.48
N PHE A 62 10.69 -13.71 -4.07
CA PHE A 62 9.84 -12.72 -3.42
C PHE A 62 8.42 -12.71 -4.03
N ILE A 63 7.49 -12.06 -3.35
CA ILE A 63 6.12 -11.81 -3.86
C ILE A 63 5.95 -10.33 -4.17
N ASP A 64 5.05 -10.01 -5.09
CA ASP A 64 4.78 -8.64 -5.55
C ASP A 64 4.37 -7.69 -4.41
N ASP A 65 3.69 -8.19 -3.37
CA ASP A 65 3.35 -7.42 -2.18
C ASP A 65 4.61 -6.85 -1.48
N ALA A 66 5.76 -7.52 -1.58
CA ALA A 66 6.99 -7.15 -0.92
C ALA A 66 7.93 -6.32 -1.81
N LEU A 67 8.11 -6.73 -3.07
CA LEU A 67 8.93 -6.07 -4.08
C LEU A 67 8.32 -6.40 -5.44
N THR A 68 7.94 -5.38 -6.22
CA THR A 68 7.46 -5.62 -7.60
C THR A 68 8.64 -5.81 -8.56
N GLU A 69 8.43 -6.48 -9.69
CA GLU A 69 9.46 -6.59 -10.74
C GLU A 69 9.97 -5.21 -11.20
N ASP A 70 9.09 -4.21 -11.27
CA ASP A 70 9.43 -2.81 -11.59
C ASP A 70 10.36 -2.14 -10.58
N GLU A 71 10.09 -2.36 -9.29
CA GLU A 71 10.96 -1.87 -8.23
C GLU A 71 12.34 -2.54 -8.36
N LEU A 72 12.37 -3.85 -8.65
CA LEU A 72 13.61 -4.58 -8.90
C LEU A 72 14.39 -3.99 -10.09
N GLU A 73 13.73 -3.70 -11.20
CA GLU A 73 14.36 -3.06 -12.38
C GLU A 73 14.86 -1.64 -12.10
N LYS A 74 14.16 -0.88 -11.25
CA LYS A 74 14.62 0.44 -10.77
C LYS A 74 15.84 0.34 -9.84
N GLY A 75 16.25 -0.87 -9.45
CA GLY A 75 17.38 -1.13 -8.58
C GLY A 75 17.01 -1.38 -7.12
N TYR A 76 15.72 -1.48 -6.77
CA TYR A 76 15.34 -1.92 -5.43
C TYR A 76 15.60 -3.42 -5.25
N LEU A 77 15.80 -3.83 -4.01
CA LEU A 77 16.02 -5.22 -3.64
C LEU A 77 15.48 -5.50 -2.24
N LEU A 78 15.23 -6.77 -1.94
CA LEU A 78 14.96 -7.24 -0.59
C LEU A 78 16.25 -7.80 0.01
N THR A 79 16.82 -7.14 1.01
CA THR A 79 18.11 -7.57 1.59
C THR A 79 18.06 -8.98 2.21
N CYS A 80 16.87 -9.50 2.56
CA CYS A 80 16.69 -10.86 3.05
C CYS A 80 16.79 -11.96 1.99
N GLN A 81 16.67 -11.61 0.71
CA GLN A 81 16.69 -12.54 -0.43
C GLN A 81 17.89 -12.28 -1.36
N ALA A 82 18.27 -11.01 -1.51
CA ALA A 82 19.30 -10.61 -2.44
C ALA A 82 20.69 -11.17 -2.07
N VAL A 83 21.34 -11.84 -3.04
CA VAL A 83 22.71 -12.35 -2.96
C VAL A 83 23.59 -11.55 -3.92
N PRO A 84 24.65 -10.86 -3.45
CA PRO A 84 25.53 -10.09 -4.34
C PRO A 84 26.29 -10.96 -5.34
N GLU A 85 26.38 -10.50 -6.59
CA GLU A 85 27.21 -11.10 -7.65
C GLU A 85 28.47 -10.27 -7.96
N SER A 86 28.58 -9.09 -7.35
CA SER A 86 29.72 -8.18 -7.45
C SER A 86 29.84 -7.36 -6.15
N ASP A 87 30.95 -6.64 -6.01
CA ASP A 87 31.04 -5.61 -4.96
C ASP A 87 30.00 -4.52 -5.27
N MET A 88 29.17 -4.17 -4.29
CA MET A 88 28.00 -3.31 -4.49
C MET A 88 27.78 -2.31 -3.36
N MET A 89 26.98 -1.28 -3.62
CA MET A 89 26.56 -0.28 -2.64
C MET A 89 25.04 -0.20 -2.64
N ILE A 90 24.44 -0.24 -1.44
CA ILE A 90 23.00 -0.10 -1.25
C ILE A 90 22.67 1.01 -0.26
N GLN A 91 21.53 1.65 -0.45
CA GLN A 91 20.91 2.59 0.46
C GLN A 91 19.88 1.85 1.31
N VAL A 92 20.10 1.85 2.63
CA VAL A 92 19.24 1.20 3.62
C VAL A 92 18.33 2.27 4.23
N PRO A 93 16.99 2.09 4.23
CA PRO A 93 16.03 3.07 4.76
C PRO A 93 15.99 3.03 6.31
N ALA A 94 17.14 3.29 6.92
CA ALA A 94 17.38 3.29 8.35
C ALA A 94 18.58 4.20 8.68
N THR A 95 18.74 4.55 9.96
CA THR A 95 19.96 5.20 10.46
C THR A 95 20.97 4.14 10.93
N ALA A 96 22.26 4.45 10.92
CA ALA A 96 23.27 3.53 11.44
C ALA A 96 23.17 3.34 12.96
N GLU A 97 22.50 4.27 13.65
CA GLU A 97 22.12 4.17 15.05
C GLU A 97 21.00 3.16 15.27
N SER A 98 19.91 3.22 14.49
CA SER A 98 18.82 2.24 14.59
C SER A 98 19.28 0.85 14.18
N ALA A 99 20.22 0.74 13.26
CA ALA A 99 20.85 -0.54 12.91
C ALA A 99 21.74 -1.14 14.04
N LYS A 100 21.83 -0.51 15.22
CA LYS A 100 22.45 -1.10 16.42
C LYS A 100 21.43 -1.74 17.36
N THR A 101 20.15 -1.38 17.26
CA THR A 101 19.08 -2.00 18.05
C THR A 101 18.69 -3.32 17.40
N SER A 102 18.52 -4.38 18.18
CA SER A 102 18.08 -5.70 17.67
C SER A 102 16.70 -6.01 18.20
N ALA A 103 15.86 -6.62 17.37
CA ALA A 103 14.64 -7.23 17.85
C ALA A 103 14.95 -8.27 18.95
N ALA A 104 14.22 -8.21 20.05
CA ALA A 104 14.32 -9.14 21.17
C ALA A 104 12.92 -9.60 21.58
N ALA A 105 12.86 -10.70 22.34
CA ALA A 105 11.63 -11.17 22.95
C ALA A 105 11.45 -10.51 24.31
N PHE A 106 10.25 -9.98 24.55
CA PHE A 106 9.89 -9.32 25.79
C PHE A 106 8.68 -10.00 26.42
N THR A 107 8.70 -10.07 27.75
CA THR A 107 7.54 -10.44 28.54
C THR A 107 6.98 -9.19 29.19
N SER A 108 5.66 -9.09 29.22
CA SER A 108 4.96 -7.93 29.76
C SER A 108 3.68 -8.33 30.46
N THR A 109 3.08 -7.40 31.20
CA THR A 109 1.79 -7.58 31.87
C THR A 109 0.79 -6.58 31.31
N LEU A 110 -0.40 -7.03 30.94
CA LEU A 110 -1.51 -6.17 30.52
C LEU A 110 -1.94 -5.30 31.71
N SER A 111 -1.62 -4.01 31.68
CA SER A 111 -1.90 -3.07 32.79
C SER A 111 -3.14 -2.23 32.56
N ARG A 112 -3.53 -2.00 31.30
CA ARG A 112 -4.77 -1.30 30.94
C ARG A 112 -5.42 -1.89 29.69
N LEU A 113 -6.75 -1.92 29.68
CA LEU A 113 -7.57 -2.37 28.55
C LEU A 113 -8.79 -1.45 28.43
N ASP A 114 -8.84 -0.66 27.36
CA ASP A 114 -9.92 0.30 27.11
C ASP A 114 -10.68 -0.08 25.84
N LYS A 115 -11.98 -0.32 25.99
CA LYS A 115 -12.89 -0.63 24.88
C LYS A 115 -13.60 0.65 24.44
N HIS A 116 -12.98 1.36 23.50
CA HIS A 116 -13.47 2.66 23.02
C HIS A 116 -14.78 2.54 22.24
N SER A 117 -14.87 1.50 21.41
CA SER A 117 -16.07 1.18 20.64
C SER A 117 -16.18 -0.33 20.40
N GLU A 118 -17.20 -0.75 19.65
CA GLU A 118 -17.36 -2.16 19.24
C GLU A 118 -16.23 -2.65 18.33
N SER A 119 -15.51 -1.72 17.69
CA SER A 119 -14.51 -1.97 16.66
C SER A 119 -13.12 -1.49 17.02
N THR A 120 -12.93 -0.76 18.13
CA THR A 120 -11.61 -0.27 18.52
C THR A 120 -11.34 -0.47 20.01
N ILE A 121 -10.21 -1.13 20.30
CA ILE A 121 -9.69 -1.35 21.65
C ILE A 121 -8.27 -0.79 21.70
N SER A 122 -7.91 -0.11 22.80
CA SER A 122 -6.51 0.11 23.15
C SER A 122 -6.13 -0.71 24.37
N PHE A 123 -4.86 -1.09 24.44
CA PHE A 123 -4.33 -1.73 25.63
C PHE A 123 -2.91 -1.26 25.91
N THR A 124 -2.52 -1.36 27.18
CA THR A 124 -1.21 -0.95 27.68
C THR A 124 -0.53 -2.12 28.36
N LEU A 125 0.76 -2.28 28.07
CA LEU A 125 1.62 -3.31 28.61
C LEU A 125 2.71 -2.67 29.47
N ASP A 126 2.87 -3.21 30.69
CA ASP A 126 4.04 -2.96 31.53
C ASP A 126 5.11 -3.98 31.12
N VAL A 127 6.16 -3.51 30.45
CA VAL A 127 7.21 -4.35 29.86
C VAL A 127 8.29 -4.63 30.91
N GLN A 128 8.68 -5.90 31.08
CA GLN A 128 9.84 -6.25 31.91
C GLN A 128 11.13 -5.76 31.23
N ASP A 129 12.06 -5.22 32.02
CA ASP A 129 13.32 -4.65 31.53
C ASP A 129 13.09 -3.64 30.38
N ARG A 130 12.11 -2.74 30.57
CA ARG A 130 11.61 -1.77 29.57
C ARG A 130 12.73 -0.97 28.89
N GLU A 131 13.81 -0.68 29.61
CA GLU A 131 14.99 0.02 29.10
C GLU A 131 15.72 -0.72 27.98
N GLU A 132 15.54 -2.04 27.85
CA GLU A 132 16.10 -2.84 26.76
C GLU A 132 15.28 -2.73 25.46
N LEU A 133 14.00 -2.32 25.56
CA LEU A 133 13.13 -2.08 24.42
C LEU A 133 13.38 -0.69 23.81
N ALA A 134 14.44 -0.57 23.03
CA ALA A 134 14.71 0.63 22.24
C ALA A 134 14.00 0.52 20.87
N PHE A 135 13.08 1.43 20.58
CA PHE A 135 12.36 1.51 19.31
C PHE A 135 12.27 2.95 18.78
N LEU A 136 11.98 3.09 17.49
CA LEU A 136 11.74 4.38 16.84
C LEU A 136 10.24 4.66 16.69
N PRO A 137 9.79 5.92 16.84
CA PRO A 137 8.38 6.25 16.77
C PRO A 137 7.80 5.91 15.40
N GLY A 138 6.80 5.02 15.39
CA GLY A 138 6.20 4.46 14.17
C GLY A 138 6.39 2.95 14.01
N GLN A 139 7.40 2.37 14.68
CA GLN A 139 7.67 0.93 14.65
C GLN A 139 6.59 0.08 15.32
N TYR A 140 6.66 -1.24 15.08
CA TYR A 140 5.73 -2.23 15.63
C TYR A 140 6.42 -3.41 16.33
N VAL A 141 5.62 -4.24 16.98
CA VAL A 141 6.00 -5.52 17.55
C VAL A 141 5.07 -6.63 17.08
N ASN A 142 5.55 -7.87 17.07
CA ASN A 142 4.73 -9.06 16.86
C ASN A 142 4.31 -9.61 18.23
N ILE A 143 3.04 -9.46 18.57
CA ILE A 143 2.45 -9.91 19.83
C ILE A 143 1.89 -11.31 19.66
N LYS A 144 2.29 -12.23 20.55
CA LYS A 144 1.73 -13.57 20.63
C LYS A 144 0.32 -13.52 21.18
N VAL A 145 -0.64 -14.13 20.49
CA VAL A 145 -2.03 -14.20 20.93
C VAL A 145 -2.13 -15.18 22.11
N PRO A 146 -2.57 -14.75 23.31
CA PRO A 146 -2.61 -15.63 24.45
C PRO A 146 -3.48 -16.87 24.25
N GLY A 147 -2.88 -18.03 24.51
CA GLY A 147 -3.50 -19.35 24.35
C GLY A 147 -3.43 -19.92 22.93
N THR A 148 -2.68 -19.30 22.01
CA THR A 148 -2.43 -19.85 20.66
C THR A 148 -0.96 -19.67 20.25
N ASP A 149 -0.58 -20.24 19.11
CA ASP A 149 0.72 -20.02 18.48
C ASP A 149 0.70 -18.88 17.45
N ALA A 150 -0.44 -18.18 17.31
CA ALA A 150 -0.58 -17.10 16.36
C ALA A 150 0.08 -15.81 16.88
N GLU A 151 0.71 -15.06 15.97
CA GLU A 151 1.26 -13.73 16.25
C GLU A 151 0.56 -12.67 15.38
N ARG A 152 0.43 -11.46 15.93
CA ARG A 152 -0.14 -10.30 15.26
C ARG A 152 0.73 -9.06 15.49
N SER A 153 0.93 -8.32 14.42
CA SER A 153 1.76 -7.12 14.40
C SER A 153 0.94 -5.92 14.86
N TYR A 154 1.49 -5.15 15.80
CA TYR A 154 0.85 -3.95 16.32
C TYR A 154 1.87 -2.84 16.52
N SER A 155 1.61 -1.70 15.88
CA SER A 155 2.45 -0.51 15.99
C SER A 155 2.27 0.14 17.37
N PHE A 156 3.35 0.63 17.95
CA PHE A 156 3.29 1.35 19.21
C PHE A 156 2.42 2.60 19.05
N SER A 157 1.55 2.86 20.03
CA SER A 157 0.83 4.13 20.16
C SER A 157 1.39 5.06 21.23
N THR A 158 2.41 4.61 21.97
CA THR A 158 3.18 5.43 22.93
C THR A 158 4.53 5.85 22.37
N GLY A 159 5.11 6.90 22.95
CA GLY A 159 6.47 7.32 22.63
C GLY A 159 7.54 6.36 23.17
N PRO A 160 8.74 6.36 22.58
CA PRO A 160 9.83 5.45 22.96
C PRO A 160 10.42 5.72 24.35
N ASP A 161 10.22 6.92 24.88
CA ASP A 161 10.74 7.37 26.17
C ASP A 161 9.74 7.14 27.33
N GLU A 162 8.56 6.55 27.04
CA GLU A 162 7.53 6.22 28.04
C GLU A 162 7.82 4.89 28.77
N ASP A 163 7.49 4.85 30.07
CA ASP A 163 7.69 3.68 30.94
C ASP A 163 6.79 2.48 30.59
N HIS A 164 5.83 2.65 29.68
CA HIS A 164 4.85 1.65 29.26
C HIS A 164 4.70 1.63 27.73
N SER A 165 4.18 0.52 27.20
CA SER A 165 3.92 0.36 25.77
C SER A 165 2.43 0.22 25.52
N SER A 166 1.82 1.14 24.77
CA SER A 166 0.41 1.02 24.38
C SER A 166 0.24 0.70 22.90
N PHE A 167 -0.91 0.12 22.58
CA PHE A 167 -1.30 -0.29 21.24
C PHE A 167 -2.78 0.06 21.01
N MET A 168 -3.15 0.27 19.74
CA MET A 168 -4.54 0.48 19.34
C MET A 168 -4.90 -0.49 18.21
N VAL A 169 -6.01 -1.20 18.38
CA VAL A 169 -6.36 -2.37 17.57
C VAL A 169 -7.79 -2.27 17.07
N ARG A 170 -7.95 -2.53 15.77
CA ARG A 170 -9.26 -2.73 15.17
C ARG A 170 -9.74 -4.15 15.49
N ILE A 171 -10.92 -4.25 16.10
CA ILE A 171 -11.58 -5.51 16.38
C ILE A 171 -12.29 -6.00 15.13
N THR A 172 -11.82 -7.13 14.63
CA THR A 172 -12.38 -7.85 13.49
C THR A 172 -13.11 -9.11 13.95
N PRO A 173 -14.24 -9.48 13.30
CA PRO A 173 -14.85 -10.80 13.51
C PRO A 173 -13.84 -11.91 13.21
N GLN A 174 -13.85 -12.98 14.01
CA GLN A 174 -12.99 -14.17 13.84
C GLN A 174 -11.47 -13.91 13.92
N GLY A 175 -11.04 -12.70 14.30
CA GLY A 175 -9.63 -12.40 14.51
C GLY A 175 -9.15 -12.96 15.84
N ALA A 176 -8.15 -13.84 15.85
CA ALA A 176 -7.66 -14.48 17.08
C ALA A 176 -7.29 -13.49 18.21
N MET A 177 -6.58 -12.40 17.88
CA MET A 177 -6.30 -11.33 18.85
C MET A 177 -7.56 -10.51 19.18
N SER A 178 -8.40 -10.22 18.17
CA SER A 178 -9.66 -9.49 18.35
C SER A 178 -10.59 -10.19 19.35
N GLU A 179 -10.72 -11.52 19.26
CA GLU A 179 -11.48 -12.35 20.20
C GLU A 179 -10.84 -12.39 21.58
N TYR A 180 -9.51 -12.51 21.66
CA TYR A 180 -8.81 -12.42 22.94
C TYR A 180 -9.10 -11.08 23.64
N LEU A 181 -8.84 -9.95 22.97
CA LEU A 181 -9.01 -8.61 23.55
C LEU A 181 -10.48 -8.30 23.90
N ARG A 182 -11.43 -8.77 23.08
CA ARG A 182 -12.85 -8.52 23.30
C ARG A 182 -13.43 -9.39 24.42
N ASP A 183 -13.09 -10.68 24.46
CA ASP A 183 -13.86 -11.66 25.23
C ASP A 183 -13.07 -12.28 26.40
N ARG A 184 -11.73 -12.32 26.34
CA ARG A 184 -10.89 -13.08 27.28
C ARG A 184 -9.90 -12.25 28.07
N ALA A 185 -9.39 -11.16 27.49
CA ALA A 185 -8.30 -10.38 28.06
C ALA A 185 -8.69 -9.73 29.41
N ALA A 186 -7.78 -9.85 30.37
CA ALA A 186 -7.93 -9.24 31.69
C ALA A 186 -6.64 -8.55 32.12
N VAL A 187 -6.78 -7.40 32.81
CA VAL A 187 -5.63 -6.74 33.44
C VAL A 187 -4.93 -7.74 34.37
N GLY A 188 -3.61 -7.85 34.21
CA GLY A 188 -2.77 -8.85 34.87
C GLY A 188 -2.34 -10.01 33.97
N ASP A 189 -2.90 -10.14 32.77
CA ASP A 189 -2.50 -11.18 31.82
C ASP A 189 -1.04 -10.99 31.37
N ALA A 190 -0.31 -12.09 31.24
CA ALA A 190 1.04 -12.09 30.68
C ALA A 190 0.97 -12.06 29.15
N ILE A 191 1.66 -11.08 28.55
CA ILE A 191 1.72 -10.88 27.10
C ILE A 191 3.19 -10.96 26.65
N GLU A 192 3.46 -11.81 25.67
CA GLU A 192 4.76 -11.95 25.03
C GLU A 192 4.73 -11.27 23.67
N PHE A 193 5.81 -10.56 23.33
CA PHE A 193 5.98 -10.00 22.00
C PHE A 193 7.45 -9.97 21.58
N THR A 194 7.70 -9.84 20.28
CA THR A 194 9.03 -9.65 19.72
C THR A 194 9.10 -8.34 18.92
N GLY A 195 10.26 -7.68 18.95
CA GLY A 195 10.52 -6.46 18.17
C GLY A 195 11.57 -5.56 18.83
N PRO A 196 11.68 -4.29 18.38
CA PRO A 196 10.82 -3.65 17.38
C PRO A 196 11.16 -4.06 15.95
N TYR A 197 10.19 -3.86 15.06
CA TYR A 197 10.28 -4.05 13.62
C TYR A 197 9.74 -2.81 12.87
N GLY A 198 9.94 -2.76 11.56
CA GLY A 198 9.40 -1.72 10.70
C GLY A 198 10.40 -0.63 10.29
N SER A 199 10.24 -0.16 9.06
CA SER A 199 10.98 0.95 8.42
C SER A 199 10.18 2.26 8.42
N PHE A 200 8.88 2.20 8.72
CA PHE A 200 8.03 3.36 8.97
C PHE A 200 8.34 3.93 10.36
N PHE A 201 9.11 5.00 10.39
CA PHE A 201 9.41 5.71 11.63
C PHE A 201 9.72 7.18 11.35
N LEU A 202 9.53 8.02 12.37
CA LEU A 202 9.83 9.45 12.30
C LEU A 202 11.31 9.69 11.93
N ARG A 203 11.53 10.36 10.80
CA ARG A 203 12.85 10.92 10.45
C ARG A 203 13.03 12.27 11.13
N GLU A 204 14.27 12.73 11.25
CA GLU A 204 14.55 14.06 11.78
C GLU A 204 13.81 15.12 10.94
N PRO A 205 12.87 15.90 11.51
CA PRO A 205 12.06 16.83 10.71
C PRO A 205 12.90 17.97 10.14
N GLN A 206 13.11 17.98 8.82
CA GLN A 206 13.82 19.05 8.10
C GLN A 206 12.88 20.00 7.33
N ARG A 207 11.58 19.69 7.32
CA ARG A 207 10.53 20.37 6.56
C ARG A 207 9.15 20.09 7.22
N PRO A 208 8.06 20.74 6.76
CA PRO A 208 6.71 20.43 7.22
C PRO A 208 6.38 18.93 7.16
N LEU A 209 5.57 18.46 8.11
CA LEU A 209 5.09 17.08 8.15
C LEU A 209 3.58 17.03 7.87
N LEU A 210 3.17 16.15 6.96
CA LEU A 210 1.78 15.78 6.73
C LEU A 210 1.56 14.33 7.17
N LEU A 211 0.80 14.14 8.24
CA LEU A 211 0.48 12.83 8.82
C LEU A 211 -0.94 12.42 8.38
N LEU A 212 -1.09 11.25 7.78
CA LEU A 212 -2.38 10.75 7.30
C LEU A 212 -2.68 9.41 8.00
N ALA A 213 -3.76 9.35 8.77
CA ALA A 213 -4.17 8.16 9.53
C ALA A 213 -5.49 7.59 9.01
N GLY A 214 -5.54 6.28 8.78
CA GLY A 214 -6.77 5.54 8.49
C GLY A 214 -7.17 4.62 9.64
N GLY A 215 -8.27 4.91 10.34
CA GLY A 215 -8.79 4.05 11.41
C GLY A 215 -7.76 3.83 12.53
N THR A 216 -7.26 2.60 12.67
CA THR A 216 -6.23 2.30 13.68
C THR A 216 -4.80 2.61 13.23
N GLY A 217 -4.61 3.04 11.97
CA GLY A 217 -3.35 3.63 11.50
C GLY A 217 -2.96 4.93 12.23
N LEU A 218 -3.84 5.46 13.07
CA LEU A 218 -3.51 6.52 14.02
C LEU A 218 -2.48 6.07 15.08
N ALA A 219 -2.35 4.76 15.38
CA ALA A 219 -1.43 4.25 16.41
C ALA A 219 0.03 4.70 16.21
N PRO A 220 0.71 4.36 15.09
CA PRO A 220 2.09 4.78 14.91
C PRO A 220 2.25 6.31 14.82
N LEU A 221 1.25 7.04 14.31
CA LEU A 221 1.28 8.50 14.25
C LEU A 221 1.19 9.13 15.65
N MET A 222 0.48 8.52 16.60
CA MET A 222 0.53 8.96 18.01
C MET A 222 1.91 8.79 18.63
N SER A 223 2.61 7.69 18.33
CA SER A 223 4.01 7.51 18.77
C SER A 223 4.91 8.62 18.21
N ILE A 224 4.73 8.96 16.93
CA ILE A 224 5.41 10.09 16.27
C ILE A 224 5.10 11.41 16.98
N LEU A 225 3.83 11.73 17.22
CA LEU A 225 3.41 12.96 17.90
C LEU A 225 3.96 13.06 19.32
N GLU A 226 4.01 11.95 20.07
CA GLU A 226 4.62 11.91 21.40
C GLU A 226 6.10 12.27 21.36
N LYS A 227 6.85 11.70 20.40
CA LYS A 227 8.28 12.04 20.23
C LYS A 227 8.49 13.50 19.85
N LEU A 228 7.69 14.01 18.90
CA LEU A 228 7.73 15.41 18.51
C LEU A 228 7.38 16.32 19.68
N SER A 229 6.45 15.93 20.55
CA SER A 229 6.04 16.74 21.71
C SER A 229 7.16 16.91 22.74
N ALA A 230 8.06 15.93 22.85
CA ALA A 230 9.24 16.04 23.72
C ALA A 230 10.31 16.99 23.14
N ASN A 231 10.40 17.09 21.81
CA ASN A 231 11.32 18.00 21.11
C ASN A 231 10.61 18.64 19.90
N PRO A 232 9.80 19.71 20.11
CA PRO A 232 8.98 20.28 19.06
C PRO A 232 9.82 20.78 17.87
N PRO A 233 9.47 20.39 16.63
CA PRO A 233 10.21 20.81 15.46
C PRO A 233 10.00 22.31 15.16
N ALA A 234 10.91 22.88 14.38
CA ALA A 234 10.76 24.24 13.86
C ALA A 234 9.67 24.35 12.77
N HIS A 235 9.29 23.22 12.18
CA HIS A 235 8.34 23.13 11.07
C HIS A 235 6.94 22.75 11.55
N PRO A 236 5.88 23.15 10.81
CA PRO A 236 4.52 22.75 11.13
C PRO A 236 4.29 21.26 10.94
N VAL A 237 3.36 20.71 11.73
CA VAL A 237 2.93 19.31 11.67
C VAL A 237 1.42 19.29 11.54
N HIS A 238 0.90 18.72 10.47
CA HIS A 238 -0.52 18.60 10.24
C HIS A 238 -0.95 17.13 10.19
N LEU A 239 -1.99 16.75 10.91
CA LEU A 239 -2.56 15.41 10.88
C LEU A 239 -3.97 15.39 10.31
N ILE A 240 -4.23 14.52 9.34
CA ILE A 240 -5.59 14.23 8.88
C ILE A 240 -5.97 12.82 9.33
N TYR A 241 -7.00 12.73 10.15
CA TYR A 241 -7.53 11.47 10.65
C TYR A 241 -8.79 11.07 9.87
N GLY A 242 -8.68 10.02 9.08
CA GLY A 242 -9.79 9.42 8.33
C GLY A 242 -10.33 8.16 9.00
N VAL A 243 -11.66 8.07 9.13
CA VAL A 243 -12.34 6.84 9.59
C VAL A 243 -13.53 6.50 8.69
N SER A 244 -13.92 5.22 8.66
CA SER A 244 -15.04 4.82 7.79
C SER A 244 -16.40 5.04 8.45
N ARG A 245 -16.51 4.76 9.76
CA ARG A 245 -17.78 4.74 10.49
C ARG A 245 -17.76 5.69 11.69
N GLU A 246 -18.94 6.15 12.10
CA GLU A 246 -19.13 6.98 13.29
C GLU A 246 -18.58 6.30 14.55
N ALA A 247 -18.82 5.00 14.69
CA ALA A 247 -18.32 4.20 15.81
C ALA A 247 -16.79 4.03 15.81
N ASP A 248 -16.11 4.37 14.72
CA ASP A 248 -14.65 4.31 14.61
C ASP A 248 -13.98 5.66 14.98
N ILE A 249 -14.76 6.73 15.25
CA ILE A 249 -14.23 8.02 15.74
C ILE A 249 -13.81 7.85 17.21
N VAL A 250 -12.51 7.65 17.44
CA VAL A 250 -11.93 7.47 18.77
C VAL A 250 -10.64 8.30 18.92
N GLY A 251 -10.20 8.54 20.16
CA GLY A 251 -8.89 9.14 20.41
C GLY A 251 -8.77 10.66 20.19
N LEU A 252 -9.90 11.37 20.02
CA LEU A 252 -9.90 12.83 19.81
C LEU A 252 -9.31 13.60 20.99
N ASP A 253 -9.57 13.15 22.22
CA ASP A 253 -8.99 13.75 23.43
C ASP A 253 -7.47 13.59 23.46
N TRP A 254 -6.93 12.51 22.89
CA TRP A 254 -5.47 12.29 22.80
C TRP A 254 -4.84 13.27 21.81
N LEU A 255 -5.47 13.48 20.64
CA LEU A 255 -5.03 14.46 19.65
C LEU A 255 -5.06 15.88 20.22
N SER A 256 -6.15 16.23 20.91
CA SER A 256 -6.30 17.54 21.57
C SER A 256 -5.19 17.80 22.60
N ALA A 257 -4.74 16.77 23.32
CA ALA A 257 -3.64 16.90 24.28
C ALA A 257 -2.30 17.24 23.61
N TYR A 258 -2.11 16.91 22.33
CA TYR A 258 -0.91 17.28 21.59
C TYR A 258 -0.91 18.73 21.10
N GLU A 259 -2.07 19.35 20.87
CA GLU A 259 -2.17 20.77 20.52
C GLU A 259 -1.54 21.67 21.59
N GLU A 260 -1.68 21.30 22.87
CA GLU A 260 -1.08 22.05 23.99
C GLU A 260 0.44 21.87 24.07
N ARG A 261 0.97 20.74 23.58
CA ARG A 261 2.37 20.33 23.71
C ARG A 261 3.20 20.65 22.47
N LEU A 262 2.55 20.78 21.31
CA LEU A 262 3.15 21.06 20.01
C LEU A 262 2.62 22.38 19.44
N PRO A 263 3.39 23.49 19.54
CA PRO A 263 2.92 24.83 19.19
C PRO A 263 2.46 25.03 17.74
N GLN A 264 2.91 24.18 16.81
CA GLN A 264 2.58 24.26 15.38
C GLN A 264 1.89 22.99 14.88
N PHE A 265 1.26 22.25 15.80
CA PHE A 265 0.45 21.08 15.45
C PHE A 265 -1.00 21.49 15.19
N THR A 266 -1.54 20.99 14.08
CA THR A 266 -2.97 21.08 13.76
C THR A 266 -3.46 19.71 13.30
N TRP A 267 -4.76 19.45 13.44
CA TRP A 267 -5.34 18.22 12.94
C TRP A 267 -6.78 18.40 12.50
N ASP A 268 -7.20 17.58 11.53
CA ASP A 268 -8.55 17.52 11.02
C ASP A 268 -9.09 16.08 11.06
N LEU A 269 -10.41 15.95 11.23
CA LEU A 269 -11.13 14.68 11.25
C LEU A 269 -12.11 14.62 10.08
N ILE A 270 -12.06 13.50 9.35
CA ILE A 270 -13.00 13.19 8.28
C ILE A 270 -13.53 11.77 8.42
N ALA A 271 -14.83 11.60 8.20
CA ALA A 271 -15.46 10.27 8.21
C ALA A 271 -16.33 10.06 6.96
N SER A 272 -16.32 8.85 6.40
CA SER A 272 -17.05 8.56 5.16
C SER A 272 -18.52 8.19 5.37
N GLU A 273 -18.94 7.86 6.59
CA GLU A 273 -20.33 7.47 6.91
C GLU A 273 -21.29 8.66 6.76
N GLU A 274 -22.41 8.43 6.07
CA GLU A 274 -23.47 9.43 5.93
C GLU A 274 -24.07 9.80 7.29
N GLY A 275 -24.17 11.10 7.58
CA GLY A 275 -24.71 11.59 8.85
C GLY A 275 -23.73 11.51 10.03
N THR A 276 -22.44 11.29 9.75
CA THR A 276 -21.37 11.35 10.76
C THR A 276 -21.34 12.68 11.53
N SER A 277 -20.87 12.63 12.78
CA SER A 277 -20.58 13.81 13.59
C SER A 277 -19.24 14.47 13.28
N ALA A 278 -18.40 13.86 12.43
CA ALA A 278 -17.12 14.44 12.03
C ALA A 278 -17.31 15.81 11.34
N PRO A 279 -16.38 16.77 11.52
CA PRO A 279 -16.45 18.07 10.87
C PRO A 279 -16.47 18.01 9.35
N HIS A 280 -15.86 16.97 8.78
CA HIS A 280 -15.81 16.71 7.35
C HIS A 280 -16.39 15.32 7.03
N THR A 281 -17.07 15.21 5.89
CA THR A 281 -17.60 13.94 5.38
C THR A 281 -16.86 13.55 4.11
N GLY A 282 -16.32 12.32 4.04
CA GLY A 282 -15.64 11.79 2.87
C GLY A 282 -14.33 11.06 3.17
N TYR A 283 -13.31 11.28 2.34
CA TYR A 283 -11.98 10.64 2.43
C TYR A 283 -10.87 11.66 2.59
N VAL A 284 -9.74 11.25 3.21
CA VAL A 284 -8.64 12.16 3.60
C VAL A 284 -8.14 13.06 2.48
N THR A 285 -8.09 12.56 1.24
CA THR A 285 -7.62 13.30 0.06
C THR A 285 -8.43 14.56 -0.22
N GLN A 286 -9.70 14.60 0.18
CA GLN A 286 -10.61 15.71 -0.10
C GLN A 286 -10.40 16.93 0.80
N ILE A 287 -9.65 16.78 1.89
CA ILE A 287 -9.35 17.86 2.84
C ILE A 287 -7.85 18.13 2.97
N ILE A 288 -7.03 17.55 2.10
CA ILE A 288 -5.63 17.98 1.96
C ILE A 288 -5.64 19.32 1.21
N GLU A 289 -5.17 20.37 1.89
CA GLU A 289 -5.05 21.70 1.31
C GLU A 289 -3.63 21.93 0.73
N PRO A 290 -3.46 22.82 -0.27
CA PRO A 290 -2.15 23.11 -0.86
C PRO A 290 -1.08 23.52 0.16
N GLN A 291 -1.48 24.21 1.24
CA GLN A 291 -0.57 24.61 2.31
C GLN A 291 0.01 23.41 3.09
N HIS A 292 -0.71 22.28 3.15
CA HIS A 292 -0.22 21.05 3.77
C HIS A 292 0.87 20.38 2.94
N LEU A 293 0.85 20.60 1.62
CA LEU A 293 1.80 20.02 0.67
C LEU A 293 3.04 20.88 0.45
N ASN A 294 2.98 22.17 0.81
CA ASN A 294 4.11 23.11 0.74
C ASN A 294 4.86 23.05 -0.61
N ASP A 295 4.11 23.06 -1.71
CA ASP A 295 4.63 22.96 -3.09
C ASP A 295 5.57 21.75 -3.31
N GLY A 296 5.35 20.65 -2.58
CA GLY A 296 6.14 19.42 -2.62
C GLY A 296 7.26 19.35 -1.57
N ASP A 297 7.63 20.46 -0.90
CA ASP A 297 8.61 20.44 0.20
C ASP A 297 7.95 20.04 1.53
N VAL A 298 7.49 18.78 1.58
CA VAL A 298 6.82 18.16 2.73
C VAL A 298 7.28 16.71 2.89
N ASP A 299 7.38 16.23 4.12
CA ASP A 299 7.48 14.80 4.41
C ASP A 299 6.10 14.26 4.77
N VAL A 300 5.58 13.35 3.94
CA VAL A 300 4.28 12.72 4.14
C VAL A 300 4.47 11.38 4.85
N TYR A 301 3.70 11.16 5.91
CA TYR A 301 3.62 9.90 6.66
C TYR A 301 2.19 9.37 6.62
N LEU A 302 1.98 8.22 6.00
CA LEU A 302 0.66 7.64 5.81
C LEU A 302 0.56 6.25 6.42
N CYS A 303 -0.33 6.05 7.39
CA CYS A 303 -0.59 4.73 7.94
C CYS A 303 -2.08 4.41 7.90
N GLY A 304 -2.43 3.28 7.30
CA GLY A 304 -3.83 2.90 7.13
C GLY A 304 -4.05 1.59 6.39
N PRO A 305 -5.32 1.28 6.07
CA PRO A 305 -5.64 0.12 5.25
C PRO A 305 -5.11 0.30 3.82
N PRO A 306 -4.74 -0.79 3.10
CA PRO A 306 -4.16 -0.70 1.75
C PRO A 306 -4.94 0.19 0.76
N PRO A 307 -6.29 0.15 0.70
CA PRO A 307 -7.05 1.04 -0.21
C PRO A 307 -6.81 2.53 0.05
N MET A 308 -6.64 2.94 1.31
CA MET A 308 -6.35 4.35 1.63
C MET A 308 -4.94 4.73 1.17
N VAL A 309 -3.96 3.84 1.36
CA VAL A 309 -2.58 4.08 0.95
C VAL A 309 -2.50 4.29 -0.56
N ASN A 310 -3.19 3.42 -1.31
CA ASN A 310 -3.25 3.51 -2.77
C ASN A 310 -3.98 4.79 -3.21
N ALA A 311 -5.15 5.10 -2.63
CA ALA A 311 -5.91 6.29 -2.99
C ALA A 311 -5.15 7.60 -2.77
N VAL A 312 -4.37 7.73 -1.69
CA VAL A 312 -3.54 8.92 -1.45
C VAL A 312 -2.40 9.02 -2.45
N ALA A 313 -1.75 7.90 -2.79
CA ALA A 313 -0.68 7.89 -3.77
C ALA A 313 -1.21 8.31 -5.16
N THR A 314 -2.32 7.72 -5.62
CA THR A 314 -3.01 8.10 -6.86
C THR A 314 -3.43 9.56 -6.87
N TRP A 315 -3.92 10.06 -5.74
CA TRP A 315 -4.33 11.47 -5.62
C TRP A 315 -3.14 12.42 -5.75
N LEU A 316 -2.01 12.14 -5.10
CA LEU A 316 -0.79 12.96 -5.22
C LEU A 316 -0.31 13.05 -6.67
N GLU A 317 -0.37 11.93 -7.41
CA GLU A 317 -0.03 11.90 -8.83
C GLU A 317 -1.01 12.70 -9.68
N THR A 318 -2.32 12.57 -9.41
CA THR A 318 -3.38 13.31 -10.11
C THR A 318 -3.23 14.82 -9.93
N GLU A 319 -2.85 15.27 -8.73
CA GLU A 319 -2.59 16.69 -8.43
C GLU A 319 -1.22 17.17 -8.95
N GLY A 320 -0.39 16.27 -9.48
CA GLY A 320 0.95 16.59 -9.97
C GLY A 320 1.91 17.01 -8.87
N VAL A 321 1.74 16.48 -7.65
CA VAL A 321 2.53 16.82 -6.47
C VAL A 321 3.49 15.68 -6.14
N GLU A 322 4.79 15.97 -6.17
CA GLU A 322 5.83 15.05 -5.67
C GLU A 322 6.33 15.53 -4.29
N PRO A 323 5.94 14.88 -3.19
CA PRO A 323 6.52 15.16 -1.88
C PRO A 323 8.03 14.89 -1.85
N ALA A 324 8.76 15.64 -1.04
CA ALA A 324 10.18 15.42 -0.81
C ALA A 324 10.44 13.99 -0.29
N ASN A 325 9.60 13.53 0.64
CA ASN A 325 9.54 12.12 1.03
C ASN A 325 8.09 11.67 1.27
N PHE A 326 7.81 10.44 0.92
CA PHE A 326 6.52 9.78 1.16
C PHE A 326 6.79 8.44 1.85
N TYR A 327 6.47 8.36 3.13
CA TYR A 327 6.60 7.17 3.95
C TYR A 327 5.21 6.60 4.22
N PHE A 328 5.05 5.29 4.08
CA PHE A 328 3.77 4.66 4.39
C PHE A 328 3.91 3.31 5.09
N GLU A 329 2.84 2.93 5.80
CA GLU A 329 2.63 1.61 6.40
C GLU A 329 1.21 1.12 6.08
N ARG A 330 1.12 -0.15 5.64
CA ARG A 330 -0.15 -0.82 5.29
C ARG A 330 -0.54 -1.84 6.36
N PHE A 331 -1.78 -1.79 6.83
CA PHE A 331 -2.34 -2.80 7.73
C PHE A 331 -3.15 -3.85 6.95
N ALA A 332 -2.49 -4.91 6.49
CA ALA A 332 -3.15 -6.01 5.78
C ALA A 332 -3.65 -7.12 6.73
N PRO A 333 -4.90 -7.62 6.58
CA PRO A 333 -5.36 -8.82 7.28
C PRO A 333 -4.53 -10.06 6.90
N LYS A 334 -4.24 -10.96 7.86
CA LYS A 334 -3.81 -12.33 7.54
C LYS A 334 -5.05 -13.19 7.22
N GLU A 335 -5.01 -14.01 6.17
CA GLU A 335 -6.09 -14.95 5.82
C GLU A 335 -6.44 -15.91 6.98
N ALA A 336 -7.69 -16.42 6.94
CA ALA A 336 -8.33 -17.15 8.02
C ALA A 336 -7.75 -18.57 8.24
N THR A 337 -7.44 -18.91 9.49
CA THR A 337 -7.34 -20.31 9.93
C THR A 337 -8.72 -20.95 9.81
N GLY A 338 -8.84 -21.98 8.97
CA GLY A 338 -10.10 -22.56 8.49
C GLY A 338 -11.15 -22.89 9.56
N GLY A 339 -12.38 -22.47 9.29
CA GLY A 339 -13.60 -22.87 9.97
C GLY A 339 -14.79 -22.75 9.00
N ASP A 340 -15.76 -23.65 9.13
CA ASP A 340 -16.87 -23.85 8.19
C ASP A 340 -17.74 -22.58 8.02
N ALA A 341 -17.96 -22.17 6.77
CA ALA A 341 -18.42 -20.83 6.38
C ALA A 341 -19.90 -20.54 6.67
N GLU A 342 -20.70 -21.54 7.04
CA GLU A 342 -22.14 -21.36 7.31
C GLU A 342 -22.54 -21.41 8.79
N THR A 343 -21.71 -21.92 9.71
CA THR A 343 -22.18 -22.12 11.11
C THR A 343 -21.21 -21.70 12.21
N GLY A 344 -19.95 -21.41 11.92
CA GLY A 344 -19.01 -20.90 12.93
C GLY A 344 -18.82 -21.82 14.16
N ALA A 345 -19.14 -23.11 14.05
CA ALA A 345 -18.80 -24.10 15.06
C ALA A 345 -17.35 -24.58 14.85
N PRO A 346 -16.56 -24.82 15.92
CA PRO A 346 -15.22 -25.36 15.78
C PRO A 346 -15.28 -26.78 15.16
N ALA A 347 -14.33 -27.08 14.28
CA ALA A 347 -14.06 -28.45 13.84
C ALA A 347 -13.78 -29.33 15.08
N SER A 348 -14.34 -30.54 15.12
CA SER A 348 -14.18 -31.41 16.28
C SER A 348 -12.73 -31.84 16.46
N ALA A 349 -12.32 -32.10 17.71
CA ALA A 349 -10.96 -32.52 18.05
C ALA A 349 -10.49 -33.76 17.26
N GLU A 350 -11.40 -34.58 16.74
CA GLU A 350 -11.10 -35.75 15.90
C GLU A 350 -10.62 -35.38 14.49
N GLN A 351 -10.93 -34.19 13.97
CA GLN A 351 -10.41 -33.71 12.67
C GLN A 351 -9.00 -33.12 12.80
N VAL A 352 -8.64 -32.62 14.00
CA VAL A 352 -7.31 -32.06 14.30
C VAL A 352 -6.25 -33.16 14.46
N GLU A 353 -6.64 -34.36 14.91
CA GLU A 353 -5.71 -35.49 15.08
C GLU A 353 -5.35 -36.23 13.76
N SER A 354 -6.10 -36.04 12.66
CA SER A 354 -5.82 -36.75 11.39
C SER A 354 -4.87 -36.03 10.43
N ALA A 355 -4.44 -34.81 10.77
CA ALA A 355 -3.47 -34.02 10.00
C ALA A 355 -2.18 -33.81 10.80
N GLY A 356 -1.55 -34.92 11.20
CA GLY A 356 -0.24 -34.90 11.84
C GLY A 356 0.89 -34.58 10.84
N ASP A 357 1.79 -33.72 11.30
CA ASP A 357 3.13 -33.42 10.77
C ASP A 357 3.21 -32.87 9.34
N THR A 358 3.13 -31.54 9.20
CA THR A 358 4.12 -30.68 8.52
C THR A 358 3.55 -29.27 8.38
N LEU A 359 3.74 -28.40 9.38
CA LEU A 359 3.47 -26.96 9.23
C LEU A 359 4.79 -26.21 9.28
N SER A 360 5.17 -25.70 8.09
CA SER A 360 6.29 -24.80 7.87
C SER A 360 5.99 -23.43 8.48
N ARG A 361 7.03 -22.76 8.97
CA ARG A 361 7.01 -21.42 9.59
C ARG A 361 6.61 -20.27 8.64
N SER A 362 6.15 -20.58 7.42
CA SER A 362 5.88 -19.64 6.32
C SER A 362 4.43 -19.15 6.22
N GLU A 363 3.50 -19.59 7.07
CA GLU A 363 2.06 -19.26 6.92
C GLU A 363 1.56 -18.19 7.91
N ALA A 364 2.43 -17.23 8.24
CA ALA A 364 2.09 -16.10 9.10
C ALA A 364 2.47 -14.76 8.42
N VAL A 365 1.96 -14.50 7.21
CA VAL A 365 2.24 -13.26 6.47
C VAL A 365 1.10 -12.25 6.65
N SER A 366 1.39 -11.10 7.27
CA SER A 366 0.59 -9.86 7.21
C SER A 366 1.47 -8.93 6.38
N SER A 367 1.01 -8.55 5.19
CA SER A 367 1.81 -7.77 4.25
C SER A 367 1.92 -6.31 4.73
N MET A 368 3.09 -5.96 5.26
CA MET A 368 3.46 -4.61 5.71
C MET A 368 4.47 -3.99 4.74
N THR A 369 4.02 -3.63 3.53
CA THR A 369 4.87 -2.99 2.52
C THR A 369 5.17 -1.54 2.90
N THR A 370 6.42 -1.12 2.69
CA THR A 370 6.85 0.29 2.70
C THR A 370 7.52 0.61 1.36
N GLY A 371 7.32 1.82 0.81
CA GLY A 371 7.85 2.21 -0.51
C GLY A 371 7.69 3.69 -0.83
N ARG A 372 8.20 4.10 -2.00
CA ARG A 372 8.01 5.42 -2.65
C ARG A 372 7.36 5.13 -4.02
N LEU A 373 6.15 5.64 -4.28
CA LEU A 373 5.32 5.19 -5.42
C LEU A 373 5.64 5.88 -6.75
N SER A 374 5.43 5.13 -7.85
CA SER A 374 5.19 5.61 -9.21
C SER A 374 4.41 4.52 -9.97
N PHE A 375 3.24 4.78 -10.54
CA PHE A 375 2.49 3.80 -11.37
C PHE A 375 3.05 3.67 -12.80
N ARG A 376 3.09 2.45 -13.35
CA ARG A 376 3.66 2.17 -14.69
C ARG A 376 2.82 1.19 -15.52
N LYS A 377 3.16 1.04 -16.80
CA LYS A 377 2.45 0.16 -17.76
C LYS A 377 2.47 -1.30 -17.33
N GLU A 378 3.55 -1.70 -16.68
CA GLU A 378 3.81 -3.04 -16.21
C GLU A 378 2.82 -3.44 -15.10
N ASP A 379 2.40 -2.50 -14.24
CA ASP A 379 1.35 -2.70 -13.24
C ASP A 379 -0.01 -3.06 -13.89
N SER A 380 -0.33 -2.42 -15.01
CA SER A 380 -1.57 -2.71 -15.76
C SER A 380 -1.55 -4.09 -16.41
N TYR A 381 -0.36 -4.59 -16.78
CA TYR A 381 -0.23 -5.90 -17.41
C TYR A 381 -0.43 -7.03 -16.41
N ALA A 382 0.14 -6.92 -15.21
CA ALA A 382 -0.02 -7.90 -14.15
C ALA A 382 -1.48 -8.01 -13.71
N GLN A 383 -2.16 -6.87 -13.56
CA GLN A 383 -3.59 -6.82 -13.23
C GLN A 383 -4.46 -7.45 -14.32
N LEU A 384 -4.16 -7.19 -15.60
CA LEU A 384 -4.87 -7.81 -16.73
C LEU A 384 -4.61 -9.32 -16.84
N ASP A 385 -3.41 -9.80 -16.48
CA ASP A 385 -3.11 -11.24 -16.41
C ASP A 385 -3.84 -11.94 -15.26
N ALA A 386 -3.88 -11.31 -14.09
CA ALA A 386 -4.62 -11.81 -12.94
C ALA A 386 -6.11 -11.90 -13.25
N ARG A 387 -6.68 -10.86 -13.88
CA ARG A 387 -8.06 -10.87 -14.37
C ARG A 387 -8.31 -11.99 -15.36
N MET A 388 -7.44 -12.18 -16.35
CA MET A 388 -7.56 -13.27 -17.34
C MET A 388 -7.62 -14.64 -16.63
N GLY A 389 -6.76 -14.87 -15.63
CA GLY A 389 -6.76 -16.12 -14.86
C GLY A 389 -8.09 -16.37 -14.16
N LEU A 390 -8.64 -15.33 -13.50
CA LEU A 390 -9.93 -15.39 -12.84
C LEU A 390 -11.08 -15.60 -13.84
N GLU A 391 -11.03 -14.93 -15.00
CA GLU A 391 -12.05 -15.03 -16.05
C GLU A 391 -12.06 -16.40 -16.73
N LEU A 392 -10.89 -17.02 -16.91
CA LEU A 392 -10.81 -18.40 -17.37
C LEU A 392 -11.43 -19.35 -16.33
N ALA A 393 -11.15 -19.14 -15.05
CA ALA A 393 -11.71 -19.97 -13.97
C ALA A 393 -13.23 -19.82 -13.85
N ILE A 394 -13.77 -18.60 -13.90
CA ILE A 394 -15.21 -18.36 -13.82
C ILE A 394 -15.92 -18.84 -15.09
N THR A 395 -15.28 -18.73 -16.26
CA THR A 395 -15.79 -19.28 -17.52
C THR A 395 -15.94 -20.79 -17.41
N GLU A 396 -14.92 -21.49 -16.91
CA GLU A 396 -14.98 -22.93 -16.65
C GLU A 396 -16.13 -23.32 -15.71
N LEU A 397 -16.34 -22.53 -14.66
CA LEU A 397 -17.35 -22.79 -13.63
C LEU A 397 -18.77 -22.58 -14.15
N MET A 398 -19.00 -21.51 -14.92
CA MET A 398 -20.33 -21.02 -15.27
C MET A 398 -20.83 -21.51 -16.64
N PHE A 399 -19.96 -22.05 -17.49
CA PHE A 399 -20.35 -22.47 -18.85
C PHE A 399 -21.48 -23.52 -18.84
N GLY A 400 -22.54 -23.26 -19.61
CA GLY A 400 -23.72 -24.13 -19.68
C GLY A 400 -24.59 -24.14 -18.42
N ARG A 401 -24.37 -23.22 -17.47
CA ARG A 401 -25.14 -23.12 -16.20
C ARG A 401 -26.01 -21.86 -16.10
N LEU A 402 -25.87 -20.92 -17.03
CA LEU A 402 -26.66 -19.68 -17.05
C LEU A 402 -28.10 -19.96 -17.52
N THR A 403 -29.07 -19.24 -16.95
CA THR A 403 -30.46 -19.21 -17.44
C THR A 403 -30.61 -18.27 -18.64
N ASP A 404 -31.70 -18.40 -19.41
CA ASP A 404 -32.01 -17.48 -20.53
C ASP A 404 -32.07 -16.01 -20.09
N GLU A 405 -32.56 -15.73 -18.88
CA GLU A 405 -32.60 -14.38 -18.31
C GLU A 405 -31.19 -13.87 -17.97
N GLN A 406 -30.34 -14.75 -17.41
CA GLN A 406 -28.95 -14.42 -17.10
C GLN A 406 -28.12 -14.18 -18.37
N LEU A 407 -28.33 -14.97 -19.43
CA LEU A 407 -27.70 -14.77 -20.74
C LEU A 407 -28.13 -13.45 -21.38
N GLN A 408 -29.43 -13.13 -21.35
CA GLN A 408 -29.93 -11.84 -21.83
C GLN A 408 -29.33 -10.66 -21.06
N GLN A 409 -29.17 -10.77 -19.74
CA GLN A 409 -28.50 -9.73 -18.96
C GLN A 409 -27.02 -9.63 -19.30
N PHE A 410 -26.32 -10.75 -19.48
CA PHE A 410 -24.91 -10.75 -19.87
C PHE A 410 -24.69 -10.05 -21.22
N ARG A 411 -25.57 -10.34 -22.19
CA ARG A 411 -25.60 -9.68 -23.50
C ARG A 411 -25.83 -8.18 -23.40
N ARG A 412 -26.79 -7.74 -22.58
CA ARG A 412 -27.05 -6.31 -22.37
C ARG A 412 -25.84 -5.55 -21.82
N LEU A 413 -25.07 -6.16 -20.92
CA LEU A 413 -23.85 -5.57 -20.38
C LEU A 413 -22.77 -5.46 -21.45
N ALA A 414 -22.55 -6.51 -22.25
CA ALA A 414 -21.60 -6.47 -23.38
C ALA A 414 -21.95 -5.38 -24.41
N GLU A 415 -23.23 -5.30 -24.79
CA GLU A 415 -23.71 -4.30 -25.76
C GLU A 415 -23.62 -2.86 -25.22
N ALA A 416 -23.81 -2.66 -23.91
CA ALA A 416 -23.65 -1.35 -23.26
C ALA A 416 -22.19 -0.86 -23.32
N THR A 417 -21.23 -1.74 -23.01
CA THR A 417 -19.79 -1.42 -23.14
C THR A 417 -19.40 -1.11 -24.57
N ALA A 418 -19.90 -1.90 -25.53
CA ALA A 418 -19.62 -1.68 -26.95
C ALA A 418 -20.20 -0.35 -27.47
N ALA A 419 -21.34 0.11 -26.95
CA ALA A 419 -21.95 1.39 -27.33
C ALA A 419 -21.11 2.61 -26.91
N CYS A 420 -20.20 2.45 -25.95
CA CYS A 420 -19.27 3.49 -25.50
C CYS A 420 -18.00 3.61 -26.38
N VAL A 421 -17.93 2.84 -27.49
CA VAL A 421 -16.81 2.88 -28.45
C VAL A 421 -17.32 3.25 -29.83
N GLY A 422 -16.75 4.31 -30.42
CA GLY A 422 -17.05 4.81 -31.76
C GLY A 422 -15.78 4.99 -32.59
N ASP A 423 -15.78 4.47 -33.81
CA ASP A 423 -14.63 4.55 -34.75
C ASP A 423 -13.28 4.09 -34.14
N GLY A 424 -13.32 3.12 -33.22
CA GLY A 424 -12.12 2.58 -32.55
C GLY A 424 -11.63 3.40 -31.36
N THR A 425 -12.43 4.35 -30.87
CA THR A 425 -12.09 5.20 -29.72
C THR A 425 -13.20 5.24 -28.68
N VAL A 426 -12.84 5.47 -27.42
CA VAL A 426 -13.81 5.67 -26.33
C VAL A 426 -14.54 6.99 -26.51
N THR A 427 -15.87 6.95 -26.59
CA THR A 427 -16.71 8.15 -26.75
C THR A 427 -17.15 8.75 -25.43
N ASP A 428 -17.27 7.92 -24.38
CA ASP A 428 -17.64 8.27 -23.01
C ASP A 428 -16.81 7.41 -22.02
N PRO A 429 -15.72 7.94 -21.45
CA PRO A 429 -14.82 7.16 -20.59
C PRO A 429 -15.44 6.71 -19.29
N GLU A 430 -16.22 7.56 -18.63
CA GLU A 430 -16.86 7.21 -17.35
C GLU A 430 -17.86 6.07 -17.53
N GLU A 431 -18.73 6.17 -18.55
CA GLU A 431 -19.69 5.11 -18.83
C GLU A 431 -19.01 3.85 -19.41
N TYR A 432 -17.92 4.00 -20.18
CA TYR A 432 -17.12 2.86 -20.65
C TYR A 432 -16.53 2.05 -19.48
N VAL A 433 -15.85 2.70 -18.53
CA VAL A 433 -15.23 2.01 -17.38
C VAL A 433 -16.29 1.29 -16.56
N LYS A 434 -17.39 1.97 -16.26
CA LYS A 434 -18.50 1.41 -15.47
C LYS A 434 -19.19 0.23 -16.15
N THR A 435 -19.46 0.32 -17.45
CA THR A 435 -20.09 -0.77 -18.20
C THR A 435 -19.12 -1.95 -18.43
N ASN A 436 -17.84 -1.65 -18.65
CA ASN A 436 -16.76 -2.65 -18.71
C ASN A 436 -16.66 -3.44 -17.40
N GLU A 437 -16.54 -2.74 -16.28
CA GLU A 437 -16.48 -3.36 -14.95
C GLU A 437 -17.72 -4.22 -14.67
N ALA A 438 -18.91 -3.68 -14.92
CA ALA A 438 -20.16 -4.42 -14.72
C ALA A 438 -20.24 -5.69 -15.58
N PHE A 439 -19.75 -5.66 -16.83
CA PHE A 439 -19.68 -6.83 -17.69
C PHE A 439 -18.74 -7.89 -17.12
N HIS A 440 -17.52 -7.51 -16.72
CA HIS A 440 -16.50 -8.45 -16.27
C HIS A 440 -16.75 -8.99 -14.86
N GLU A 441 -17.39 -8.22 -13.97
CA GLU A 441 -17.81 -8.68 -12.64
C GLU A 441 -19.02 -9.64 -12.69
N TYR A 442 -19.85 -9.56 -13.74
CA TYR A 442 -21.17 -10.18 -13.77
C TYR A 442 -21.14 -11.68 -13.49
N LEU A 443 -20.27 -12.44 -14.18
CA LEU A 443 -20.15 -13.89 -13.99
C LEU A 443 -19.70 -14.25 -12.57
N PHE A 444 -18.82 -13.45 -11.96
CA PHE A 444 -18.39 -13.66 -10.58
C PHE A 444 -19.55 -13.43 -9.62
N THR A 445 -20.34 -12.37 -9.83
CA THR A 445 -21.51 -12.05 -9.01
C THR A 445 -22.56 -13.17 -9.05
N ILE A 446 -22.92 -13.65 -10.24
CA ILE A 446 -23.97 -14.68 -10.37
C ILE A 446 -23.49 -16.11 -10.11
N SER A 447 -22.18 -16.31 -9.93
CA SER A 447 -21.62 -17.62 -9.56
C SER A 447 -21.87 -18.02 -8.12
N GLU A 448 -22.29 -17.06 -7.27
CA GLU A 448 -22.42 -17.22 -5.84
C GLU A 448 -21.14 -17.73 -5.16
N ASN A 449 -19.96 -17.48 -5.78
CA ASN A 449 -18.65 -17.79 -5.23
C ASN A 449 -18.01 -16.51 -4.64
N PRO A 450 -18.13 -16.26 -3.33
CA PRO A 450 -17.65 -15.02 -2.72
C PRO A 450 -16.14 -14.86 -2.82
N VAL A 451 -15.38 -15.96 -2.85
CA VAL A 451 -13.91 -15.94 -2.95
C VAL A 451 -13.47 -15.44 -4.32
N LEU A 452 -14.07 -15.95 -5.40
CA LEU A 452 -13.74 -15.50 -6.76
C LEU A 452 -14.20 -14.05 -7.00
N LEU A 453 -15.37 -13.67 -6.47
CA LEU A 453 -15.86 -12.30 -6.54
C LEU A 453 -14.95 -11.31 -5.78
N GLU A 454 -14.51 -11.67 -4.58
CA GLU A 454 -13.58 -10.84 -3.81
C GLU A 454 -12.20 -10.78 -4.49
N SER A 455 -11.72 -11.89 -5.07
CA SER A 455 -10.47 -11.90 -5.83
C SER A 455 -10.52 -10.98 -7.05
N TYR A 456 -11.65 -10.94 -7.76
CA TYR A 456 -11.87 -9.98 -8.85
C TYR A 456 -11.90 -8.54 -8.35
N ARG A 457 -12.63 -8.26 -7.26
CA ARG A 457 -12.77 -6.91 -6.68
C ARG A 457 -11.49 -6.36 -6.03
N ARG A 458 -10.47 -7.20 -5.83
CA ARG A 458 -9.13 -6.78 -5.39
C ARG A 458 -8.25 -6.29 -6.54
N LEU A 459 -8.71 -6.42 -7.79
CA LEU A 459 -8.00 -5.90 -8.95
C LEU A 459 -8.32 -4.42 -9.11
N ASP A 460 -7.28 -3.59 -9.28
CA ASP A 460 -7.42 -2.14 -9.39
C ASP A 460 -7.64 -1.68 -10.86
N LEU A 461 -8.13 -2.56 -11.74
CA LEU A 461 -8.22 -2.28 -13.18
C LEU A 461 -9.21 -1.19 -13.55
N SER A 462 -10.38 -1.14 -12.90
CA SER A 462 -11.36 -0.08 -13.16
C SER A 462 -10.81 1.28 -12.73
N GLU A 463 -10.07 1.33 -11.62
CA GLU A 463 -9.39 2.55 -11.15
C GLU A 463 -8.27 2.98 -12.10
N GLN A 464 -7.45 2.04 -12.59
CA GLN A 464 -6.42 2.33 -13.58
C GLN A 464 -7.00 2.83 -14.91
N MET A 465 -8.10 2.23 -15.38
CA MET A 465 -8.79 2.69 -16.58
C MET A 465 -9.40 4.08 -16.38
N PHE A 466 -9.99 4.34 -15.21
CA PHE A 466 -10.52 5.67 -14.86
C PHE A 466 -9.42 6.74 -14.85
N ALA A 467 -8.24 6.39 -14.34
CA ALA A 467 -7.10 7.31 -14.28
C ALA A 467 -6.45 7.59 -15.65
N THR A 468 -6.61 6.70 -16.63
CA THR A 468 -5.86 6.76 -17.90
C THR A 468 -6.74 7.01 -19.13
N PHE A 469 -8.05 6.73 -19.08
CA PHE A 469 -8.92 6.83 -20.25
C PHE A 469 -9.56 8.21 -20.34
N GLU A 470 -9.29 8.91 -21.43
CA GLU A 470 -9.95 10.15 -21.82
C GLU A 470 -10.85 9.95 -23.05
N GLN A 471 -11.67 10.95 -23.35
CA GLN A 471 -12.48 10.94 -24.57
C GLN A 471 -11.55 10.91 -25.79
N GLY A 472 -11.74 9.92 -26.66
CA GLY A 472 -10.87 9.69 -27.82
C GLY A 472 -9.73 8.71 -27.56
N THR A 473 -9.63 8.09 -26.37
CA THR A 473 -8.68 7.00 -26.09
C THR A 473 -8.85 5.89 -27.13
N GLU A 474 -7.77 5.51 -27.81
CA GLU A 474 -7.79 4.43 -28.79
C GLU A 474 -8.00 3.09 -28.10
N ILE A 475 -9.04 2.36 -28.50
CA ILE A 475 -9.30 0.99 -28.09
C ILE A 475 -8.92 0.08 -29.24
N PHE A 476 -8.15 -0.97 -28.95
CA PHE A 476 -7.89 -1.99 -29.97
C PHE A 476 -9.24 -2.57 -30.43
N ALA A 477 -9.53 -2.46 -31.73
CA ALA A 477 -10.88 -2.59 -32.29
C ALA A 477 -11.63 -3.91 -31.98
N ARG A 478 -10.93 -4.92 -31.46
CA ARG A 478 -11.50 -6.20 -31.05
C ARG A 478 -11.98 -6.24 -29.60
N VAL A 479 -11.43 -5.42 -28.71
CA VAL A 479 -11.65 -5.51 -27.25
C VAL A 479 -13.13 -5.44 -26.88
N SER A 480 -13.89 -4.49 -27.46
CA SER A 480 -15.34 -4.37 -27.20
C SER A 480 -16.18 -5.41 -27.94
N GLN A 481 -15.71 -5.90 -29.10
CA GLN A 481 -16.39 -6.97 -29.84
C GLN A 481 -16.19 -8.34 -29.15
N ASP A 482 -15.03 -8.55 -28.53
CA ASP A 482 -14.70 -9.78 -27.81
C ASP A 482 -15.69 -10.03 -26.66
N HIS A 483 -16.20 -8.98 -26.01
CA HIS A 483 -17.27 -9.10 -25.00
C HIS A 483 -18.52 -9.76 -25.57
N VAL A 484 -19.00 -9.26 -26.72
CA VAL A 484 -20.18 -9.79 -27.41
C VAL A 484 -19.93 -11.21 -27.88
N ASP A 485 -18.73 -11.50 -28.38
CA ASP A 485 -18.35 -12.81 -28.88
C ASP A 485 -18.24 -13.86 -27.77
N VAL A 486 -17.76 -13.48 -26.56
CA VAL A 486 -17.78 -14.34 -25.37
C VAL A 486 -19.23 -14.68 -24.99
N VAL A 487 -20.13 -13.69 -24.93
CA VAL A 487 -21.53 -13.95 -24.61
C VAL A 487 -22.18 -14.87 -25.65
N GLN A 488 -21.90 -14.67 -26.94
CA GLN A 488 -22.40 -15.54 -28.00
C GLN A 488 -21.96 -16.99 -27.81
N ALA A 489 -20.70 -17.22 -27.40
CA ALA A 489 -20.23 -18.57 -27.11
C ALA A 489 -20.98 -19.22 -25.93
N PHE A 490 -21.30 -18.46 -24.87
CA PHE A 490 -22.12 -18.93 -23.77
C PHE A 490 -23.56 -19.29 -24.18
N GLU A 491 -24.13 -18.56 -25.14
CA GLU A 491 -25.46 -18.82 -25.69
C GLU A 491 -25.51 -20.03 -26.63
N ASP A 492 -24.51 -20.17 -27.51
CA ASP A 492 -24.42 -21.28 -28.47
C ASP A 492 -24.26 -22.61 -27.71
N GLY A 493 -23.41 -22.62 -26.68
CA GLY A 493 -23.23 -23.72 -25.74
C GLY A 493 -22.56 -24.97 -26.32
N GLY A 494 -21.99 -25.81 -25.44
CA GLY A 494 -21.26 -27.02 -25.85
C GLY A 494 -19.75 -26.90 -25.68
N GLN A 495 -19.03 -27.99 -25.97
CA GLN A 495 -17.59 -28.08 -25.67
C GLN A 495 -16.73 -27.26 -26.63
N GLU A 496 -17.11 -27.17 -27.91
CA GLU A 496 -16.38 -26.36 -28.91
C GLU A 496 -16.53 -24.87 -28.60
N ASP A 497 -17.75 -24.42 -28.24
CA ASP A 497 -17.99 -23.02 -27.86
C ASP A 497 -17.37 -22.64 -26.51
N LYS A 498 -17.24 -23.59 -25.58
CA LYS A 498 -16.47 -23.38 -24.36
C LYS A 498 -15.00 -23.08 -24.64
N GLU A 499 -14.37 -23.84 -25.54
CA GLU A 499 -12.98 -23.59 -25.93
C GLU A 499 -12.86 -22.23 -26.64
N ARG A 500 -13.80 -21.92 -27.54
CA ARG A 500 -13.90 -20.61 -28.19
C ARG A 500 -14.00 -19.46 -27.18
N ALA A 501 -14.82 -19.58 -26.13
CA ALA A 501 -14.92 -18.55 -25.09
C ALA A 501 -13.58 -18.32 -24.37
N ARG A 502 -12.86 -19.39 -24.04
CA ARG A 502 -11.52 -19.31 -23.42
C ARG A 502 -10.51 -18.62 -24.32
N GLU A 503 -10.49 -18.97 -25.61
CA GLU A 503 -9.60 -18.34 -26.59
C GLU A 503 -9.88 -16.84 -26.72
N ILE A 504 -11.15 -16.44 -26.69
CA ILE A 504 -11.53 -15.02 -26.74
C ILE A 504 -11.10 -14.30 -25.46
N VAL A 505 -11.29 -14.87 -24.26
CA VAL A 505 -10.83 -14.27 -22.99
C VAL A 505 -9.32 -14.01 -23.01
N MET A 506 -8.53 -14.97 -23.48
CA MET A 506 -7.07 -14.79 -23.59
C MET A 506 -6.67 -13.73 -24.61
N ALA A 507 -7.34 -13.69 -25.77
CA ALA A 507 -7.10 -12.68 -26.79
C ALA A 507 -7.49 -11.28 -26.31
N HIS A 508 -8.63 -11.17 -25.63
CA HIS A 508 -9.13 -9.93 -25.05
C HIS A 508 -8.15 -9.34 -24.03
N ALA A 509 -7.62 -10.16 -23.11
CA ALA A 509 -6.63 -9.70 -22.13
C ALA A 509 -5.37 -9.14 -22.80
N LYS A 510 -4.91 -9.80 -23.87
CA LYS A 510 -3.75 -9.33 -24.64
C LYS A 510 -4.00 -7.99 -25.33
N ASP A 511 -5.16 -7.80 -25.97
CA ASP A 511 -5.49 -6.56 -26.67
C ASP A 511 -5.83 -5.42 -25.69
N ALA A 512 -6.38 -5.75 -24.51
CA ALA A 512 -6.58 -4.82 -23.42
C ALA A 512 -5.25 -4.27 -22.88
N LYS A 513 -4.19 -5.09 -22.80
CA LYS A 513 -2.85 -4.60 -22.43
C LYS A 513 -2.34 -3.55 -23.41
N GLY A 514 -2.49 -3.78 -24.72
CA GLY A 514 -2.11 -2.80 -25.73
C GLY A 514 -2.88 -1.49 -25.61
N THR A 515 -4.17 -1.59 -25.29
CA THR A 515 -5.04 -0.45 -25.02
C THR A 515 -4.57 0.35 -23.81
N MET A 516 -4.36 -0.31 -22.66
CA MET A 516 -3.86 0.32 -21.43
C MET A 516 -2.49 0.95 -21.62
N ALA A 517 -1.57 0.26 -22.29
CA ALA A 517 -0.24 0.79 -22.56
C ALA A 517 -0.29 2.09 -23.36
N THR A 518 -1.15 2.14 -24.38
CA THR A 518 -1.33 3.32 -25.24
C THR A 518 -1.97 4.48 -24.46
N ALA A 519 -2.94 4.19 -23.60
CA ALA A 519 -3.57 5.20 -22.73
C ALA A 519 -2.57 5.78 -21.73
N ILE A 520 -1.76 4.93 -21.08
CA ILE A 520 -0.69 5.36 -20.16
C ILE A 520 0.38 6.16 -20.90
N ASP A 521 0.82 5.72 -22.09
CA ASP A 521 1.74 6.47 -22.96
C ASP A 521 1.22 7.88 -23.29
N ALA A 522 -0.07 7.99 -23.63
CA ALA A 522 -0.69 9.26 -23.97
C ALA A 522 -0.76 10.20 -22.76
N MET A 523 -1.09 9.67 -21.58
CA MET A 523 -1.08 10.40 -20.31
C MET A 523 0.32 10.93 -19.95
N GLU A 524 1.34 10.08 -20.08
CA GLU A 524 2.75 10.46 -19.85
C GLU A 524 3.22 11.53 -20.85
N ALA A 525 2.84 11.42 -22.13
CA ALA A 525 3.20 12.37 -23.17
C ALA A 525 2.47 13.72 -23.04
N GLY A 526 1.25 13.75 -22.50
CA GLY A 526 0.49 14.96 -22.19
C GLY A 526 1.06 15.78 -21.02
N SER A 527 1.90 15.15 -20.20
CA SER A 527 2.49 15.72 -18.98
C SER A 527 3.83 16.46 -19.22
N GLY A 528 4.26 16.62 -20.48
CA GLY A 528 5.47 17.36 -20.83
C GLY A 528 5.34 18.88 -20.61
N PRO A 529 6.42 19.60 -20.24
CA PRO A 529 6.36 21.05 -20.06
C PRO A 529 5.95 21.71 -21.38
N ALA A 530 4.93 22.57 -21.33
CA ALA A 530 4.48 23.35 -22.48
C ALA A 530 5.68 24.02 -23.18
N PRO A 531 5.86 23.84 -24.50
CA PRO A 531 6.98 24.43 -25.20
C PRO A 531 6.87 25.96 -25.11
N GLY A 532 7.93 26.57 -24.54
CA GLY A 532 7.99 27.99 -24.24
C GLY A 532 7.54 28.87 -25.40
N SER A 533 6.56 29.73 -25.12
CA SER A 533 6.14 30.82 -25.99
C SER A 533 7.18 31.96 -25.94
N GLY A 534 8.33 31.73 -26.57
CA GLY A 534 9.29 32.76 -26.95
C GLY A 534 9.46 32.76 -28.47
N PRO A 535 8.95 33.76 -29.21
CA PRO A 535 9.04 33.74 -30.67
C PRO A 535 10.47 34.11 -31.10
N ALA A 536 11.14 33.17 -31.75
CA ALA A 536 12.37 33.41 -32.46
C ALA A 536 12.07 33.82 -33.92
N GLN A 537 12.56 35.01 -34.24
CA GLN A 537 13.05 35.47 -35.55
C GLN A 537 12.06 36.02 -36.59
N GLY A 538 12.27 37.31 -36.86
CA GLY A 538 11.98 37.91 -38.14
C GLY A 538 12.69 39.24 -38.27
N HIS A 539 13.96 39.25 -38.70
CA HIS A 539 14.56 40.45 -39.31
C HIS A 539 15.65 40.06 -40.31
N ASP A 540 15.27 40.14 -41.58
CA ASP A 540 16.19 40.37 -42.68
C ASP A 540 16.35 41.88 -42.91
N ALA A 541 17.57 42.24 -43.32
CA ALA A 541 18.04 43.47 -43.98
C ALA A 541 17.69 44.87 -43.40
N GLY A 542 18.76 45.59 -43.03
CA GLY A 542 18.96 46.95 -43.57
C GLY A 542 19.27 48.08 -42.58
N GLN A 543 20.52 48.56 -42.67
CA GLN A 543 20.99 49.93 -42.41
C GLN A 543 21.19 50.43 -40.95
N ALA A 544 22.48 50.63 -40.65
CA ALA A 544 23.08 51.45 -39.60
C ALA A 544 22.85 52.97 -39.80
N PRO A 545 23.43 53.89 -39.00
CA PRO A 545 23.79 53.87 -37.57
C PRO A 545 23.33 55.15 -36.80
N ALA A 546 23.61 55.20 -35.49
CA ALA A 546 24.32 56.29 -34.78
C ALA A 546 23.64 56.91 -33.55
N ALA A 547 24.51 57.18 -32.56
CA ALA A 547 24.42 58.15 -31.46
C ALA A 547 23.47 57.83 -30.29
N ALA A 548 23.72 58.21 -29.05
CA ALA A 548 24.89 58.65 -28.30
C ALA A 548 24.46 58.75 -26.82
N ALA A 549 25.40 58.49 -25.91
CA ALA A 549 25.57 59.15 -24.61
C ALA A 549 24.40 59.34 -23.62
N ALA A 550 24.49 58.55 -22.53
CA ALA A 550 24.71 59.03 -21.15
C ALA A 550 23.55 59.77 -20.40
N PRO A 551 23.67 60.04 -19.08
CA PRO A 551 22.93 59.29 -18.07
C PRO A 551 22.22 60.14 -16.99
N SER A 552 21.70 59.44 -15.98
CA SER A 552 21.42 59.92 -14.61
C SER A 552 20.08 60.61 -14.32
N ARG A 553 19.33 60.02 -13.39
CA ARG A 553 19.02 60.52 -12.02
C ARG A 553 17.92 59.61 -11.45
N ALA A 554 18.16 58.95 -10.32
CA ALA A 554 17.72 59.41 -8.99
C ALA A 554 16.22 59.77 -9.00
N VAL A 555 15.36 59.11 -8.23
CA VAL A 555 15.23 59.31 -6.78
C VAL A 555 14.24 58.27 -6.24
N ALA A 556 14.52 57.83 -5.01
CA ALA A 556 13.67 57.16 -4.01
C ALA A 556 13.34 55.68 -4.24
#